data_AF-A0A2V9J8N6-F1
#
_entry.id   AF-A0A2V9J8N6-F1
#
_cell.length_a   1.000
_cell.length_b   1.000
_cell.length_c   1.000
_cell.angle_alpha   90.00
_cell.angle_beta   90.00
_cell.angle_gamma   90.00
#
_symmetry.space_group_name_H-M   'P 1'
#
loop_
_entity.id
_entity.type
_entity.pdbx_description
1 polymer ?
#
loop_
_entity_poly.entity_id
_entity_poly.type
_entity_poly.pdbx_seq_one_letter_code
_entity_poly.pdbx_strand_id
1 'polypeptide(L)'
;TLNRQAGHYYHLLEKFEAGIELTGTEVKSIRDGNANLKDGYAAVKDGQAWLVNCHIGAYHAGSYVNHDALRDRRLLLHRREIDKLAGRTQEKGVTLIPLRLYVKNNLIKCEIALAKGKTLWDQRETIRRRTVDREAQQDIREHRRKQ
;
A
#
# COMPACT_ATOMS: atom_id res chain seq x y z
N THR A 1 -4.28 -5.49 4.84
CA THR A 1 -3.30 -4.51 5.39
C THR A 1 -3.43 -3.16 4.70
N LEU A 2 -3.41 -2.06 5.44
CA LEU A 2 -3.50 -0.70 4.91
C LEU A 2 -2.26 0.12 5.26
N ASN A 3 -1.65 0.78 4.27
CA ASN A 3 -0.60 1.77 4.46
C ASN A 3 -1.22 3.12 4.88
N ARG A 4 -1.35 3.32 6.19
CA ARG A 4 -1.91 4.57 6.75
C ARG A 4 -1.01 5.80 6.54
N GLN A 5 0.29 5.57 6.32
CA GLN A 5 1.29 6.62 6.11
C GLN A 5 1.23 7.21 4.69
N ALA A 6 0.83 6.40 3.70
CA ALA A 6 0.73 6.83 2.30
C ALA A 6 -0.05 8.14 2.12
N GLY A 7 -1.28 8.23 2.66
CA GLY A 7 -2.09 9.45 2.55
C GLY A 7 -1.59 10.64 3.40
N HIS A 8 -0.67 10.40 4.34
CA HIS A 8 -0.07 11.46 5.15
C HIS A 8 1.14 12.10 4.44
N TYR A 9 2.02 11.31 3.85
CA TYR A 9 3.24 11.80 3.22
C TYR A 9 3.09 12.12 1.73
N TYR A 10 2.08 11.57 1.06
CA TYR A 10 1.92 11.73 -0.38
C TYR A 10 0.54 12.23 -0.80
N HIS A 11 0.51 13.00 -1.89
CA HIS A 11 -0.69 13.26 -2.67
C HIS A 11 -0.93 12.07 -3.60
N LEU A 12 -2.05 11.39 -3.43
CA LEU A 12 -2.45 10.26 -4.27
C LEU A 12 -3.13 10.80 -5.53
N LEU A 13 -2.58 10.50 -6.70
CA LEU A 13 -3.09 10.97 -7.99
C LEU A 13 -4.08 9.98 -8.59
N GLU A 14 -3.59 8.78 -8.89
CA GLU A 14 -4.35 7.72 -9.55
C GLU A 14 -4.06 6.38 -8.88
N LYS A 15 -5.06 5.51 -8.79
CA LYS A 15 -4.99 4.21 -8.12
C LYS A 15 -5.20 3.09 -9.13
N PHE A 16 -4.47 2.00 -8.95
CA PHE A 16 -4.53 0.80 -9.79
C PHE A 16 -4.66 -0.44 -8.92
N GLU A 17 -5.49 -1.39 -9.32
CA GLU A 17 -5.61 -2.71 -8.69
C GLU A 17 -4.72 -3.70 -9.44
N ALA A 18 -3.72 -4.26 -8.76
CA ALA A 18 -2.83 -5.28 -9.29
C ALA A 18 -3.06 -6.63 -8.60
N GLY A 19 -2.95 -7.72 -9.37
CA GLY A 19 -2.65 -9.02 -8.77
C GLY A 19 -1.20 -9.07 -8.27
N ILE A 20 -0.89 -9.99 -7.36
CA ILE A 20 0.47 -10.17 -6.86
C ILE A 20 0.85 -11.64 -7.01
N GLU A 21 2.05 -11.89 -7.52
CA GLU A 21 2.67 -13.20 -7.50
C GLU A 21 3.18 -13.50 -6.08
N LEU A 22 2.52 -14.44 -5.41
CA LEU A 22 2.80 -14.83 -4.04
C LEU A 22 3.03 -16.35 -3.96
N THR A 23 3.88 -16.74 -3.02
CA THR A 23 4.07 -18.13 -2.62
C THR A 23 3.01 -18.54 -1.58
N GLY A 24 2.79 -19.85 -1.43
CA GLY A 24 1.77 -20.37 -0.50
C GLY A 24 1.97 -19.91 0.96
N THR A 25 3.22 -19.81 1.42
CA THR A 25 3.54 -19.35 2.77
C THR A 25 3.27 -17.85 2.96
N GLU A 26 3.48 -17.03 1.93
CA GLU A 26 3.11 -15.60 1.95
C GLU A 26 1.60 -15.40 2.02
N VAL A 27 0.83 -16.19 1.27
CA VAL A 27 -0.64 -16.12 1.31
C VAL A 27 -1.15 -16.39 2.73
N LYS A 28 -0.57 -17.37 3.43
CA LYS A 28 -0.91 -17.67 4.82
C LYS A 28 -0.53 -16.52 5.75
N SER A 29 0.70 -16.03 5.66
CA SER A 29 1.19 -14.92 6.47
C SER A 29 0.37 -13.62 6.32
N ILE A 30 0.00 -13.27 5.08
CA ILE A 30 -0.85 -12.09 4.82
C ILE A 30 -2.25 -12.28 5.41
N ARG A 31 -2.81 -13.49 5.36
CA ARG A 31 -4.12 -13.79 5.98
C ARG A 31 -4.06 -13.68 7.50
N ASP A 32 -2.93 -14.02 8.11
CA ASP A 32 -2.66 -13.84 9.54
C ASP A 32 -2.36 -12.37 9.91
N GLY A 33 -2.29 -11.47 8.93
CA GLY A 33 -2.06 -10.05 9.14
C GLY A 33 -0.59 -9.64 9.24
N ASN A 34 0.35 -10.55 9.00
CA ASN A 34 1.79 -10.34 9.13
C ASN A 34 2.42 -9.67 7.89
N ALA A 35 1.75 -8.64 7.34
CA ALA A 35 2.26 -7.88 6.20
C ALA A 35 2.38 -6.40 6.54
N ASN A 36 3.47 -5.76 6.12
CA ASN A 36 3.74 -4.35 6.30
C ASN A 36 4.13 -3.70 4.95
N LEU A 37 3.48 -2.56 4.66
CA LEU A 37 3.59 -1.82 3.40
C LEU A 37 4.27 -0.45 3.55
N LYS A 38 4.70 -0.07 4.77
CA LYS A 38 5.11 1.31 5.09
C LYS A 38 6.26 1.82 4.20
N ASP A 39 7.29 1.00 4.02
CA ASP A 39 8.51 1.36 3.29
C ASP A 39 8.55 0.76 1.88
N GLY A 40 7.46 0.09 1.50
CA GLY A 40 7.33 -0.53 0.19
C GLY A 40 7.07 0.50 -0.90
N TYR A 41 7.59 0.22 -2.09
CA TYR A 41 7.30 0.99 -3.29
C TYR A 41 7.09 0.03 -4.47
N ALA A 42 6.49 0.51 -5.54
CA ALA A 42 6.43 -0.23 -6.79
C ALA A 42 7.40 0.37 -7.82
N ALA A 43 8.01 -0.49 -8.62
CA ALA A 43 8.93 -0.09 -9.67
C ALA A 43 8.51 -0.77 -10.97
N VAL A 44 8.60 -0.04 -12.08
CA VAL A 44 8.43 -0.63 -13.41
C VAL A 44 9.83 -0.86 -13.98
N LYS A 45 10.18 -2.13 -14.20
CA LYS A 45 11.47 -2.57 -14.73
C LYS A 45 11.24 -3.60 -15.82
N ASP A 46 11.92 -3.45 -16.95
CA ASP A 46 11.88 -4.37 -18.09
C ASP A 46 10.44 -4.70 -18.59
N GLY A 47 9.56 -3.69 -18.58
CA GLY A 47 8.16 -3.84 -18.99
C GLY A 47 7.28 -4.62 -18.01
N GLN A 48 7.73 -4.84 -16.78
CA GLN A 48 6.99 -5.48 -15.70
C GLN A 48 6.93 -4.58 -14.47
N ALA A 49 5.84 -4.67 -13.71
CA ALA A 49 5.71 -3.98 -12.43
C ALA A 49 6.14 -4.91 -11.29
N TRP A 50 6.90 -4.37 -10.35
CA TRP A 50 7.44 -5.06 -9.19
C TRP A 50 7.07 -4.31 -7.93
N LEU A 51 6.73 -5.05 -6.88
CA LEU A 51 6.54 -4.56 -5.54
C LEU A 51 7.81 -4.86 -4.74
N VAL A 52 8.49 -3.80 -4.32
CA VAL A 52 9.82 -3.84 -3.71
C VAL A 52 9.72 -3.36 -2.27
N ASN A 53 10.58 -3.91 -1.40
CA ASN A 53 10.70 -3.51 0.01
C ASN A 53 9.39 -3.62 0.83
N CYS A 54 8.48 -4.50 0.41
CA CYS A 54 7.32 -4.88 1.20
C CYS A 54 7.68 -6.04 2.12
N HIS A 55 7.50 -5.85 3.43
CA HIS A 55 7.83 -6.87 4.42
C HIS A 55 6.62 -7.77 4.65
N ILE A 56 6.76 -9.05 4.34
CA ILE A 56 5.79 -10.10 4.68
C ILE A 56 6.49 -11.06 5.63
N GLY A 57 6.04 -11.15 6.87
CA GLY A 57 6.69 -11.98 7.87
C GLY A 57 6.64 -13.46 7.48
N ALA A 58 7.61 -14.24 7.95
CA ALA A 58 7.58 -15.69 7.77
C ALA A 58 6.30 -16.29 8.37
N TYR A 59 5.81 -17.36 7.75
CA TYR A 59 4.67 -18.08 8.31
C TYR A 59 5.16 -18.95 9.48
N HIS A 60 4.54 -18.79 10.66
CA HIS A 60 5.00 -19.46 11.89
C HIS A 60 4.97 -21.00 11.79
N ALA A 61 3.97 -21.56 11.10
CA ALA A 61 3.91 -23.00 10.84
C ALA A 61 4.66 -23.41 9.55
N GLY A 62 5.31 -22.45 8.88
CA GLY A 62 6.31 -22.73 7.87
C GLY A 62 7.59 -23.18 8.57
N SER A 63 8.10 -24.35 8.18
CA SER A 63 9.40 -24.84 8.65
C SER A 63 10.53 -24.15 7.85
N TYR A 64 11.55 -24.89 7.42
CA TYR A 64 12.68 -24.39 6.62
C TYR A 64 12.29 -23.85 5.22
N VAL A 65 11.08 -24.13 4.72
CA VAL A 65 10.58 -23.71 3.39
C VAL A 65 9.90 -22.34 3.43
N ASN A 66 10.29 -21.49 4.38
CA ASN A 66 9.74 -20.14 4.46
C ASN A 66 10.30 -19.24 3.35
N HIS A 67 9.51 -18.24 2.98
CA HIS A 67 9.92 -17.22 2.02
C HIS A 67 10.82 -16.18 2.68
N ASP A 68 11.63 -15.49 1.86
CA ASP A 68 12.29 -14.26 2.29
C ASP A 68 11.25 -13.14 2.45
N ALA A 69 11.29 -12.46 3.60
CA ALA A 69 10.32 -11.44 3.98
C ALA A 69 10.34 -10.23 3.05
N LEU A 70 11.52 -9.84 2.56
CA LEU A 70 11.74 -8.65 1.73
C LEU A 70 11.84 -8.96 0.23
N ARG A 71 11.51 -10.18 -0.19
CA ARG A 71 11.51 -10.59 -1.59
C ARG A 71 10.70 -9.63 -2.47
N ASP A 72 11.27 -9.31 -3.63
CA ASP A 72 10.58 -8.57 -4.68
C ASP A 72 9.47 -9.43 -5.32
N ARG A 73 8.27 -8.85 -5.42
CA ARG A 73 7.07 -9.56 -5.87
C ARG A 73 6.56 -8.95 -7.16
N ARG A 74 6.31 -9.78 -8.16
CA ARG A 74 5.78 -9.30 -9.44
C ARG A 74 4.31 -8.88 -9.29
N LEU A 75 3.98 -7.71 -9.81
CA LEU A 75 2.63 -7.18 -9.90
C LEU A 75 2.02 -7.52 -11.27
N LEU A 76 0.84 -8.10 -11.23
CA LEU A 76 0.09 -8.53 -12.40
C LEU A 76 -0.91 -7.44 -12.78
N LEU A 77 -0.55 -6.63 -13.77
CA LEU A 77 -1.30 -5.52 -14.33
C LEU A 77 -1.47 -5.73 -15.84
N HIS A 78 -2.44 -5.03 -16.46
CA HIS A 78 -2.56 -5.05 -17.91
C HIS A 78 -1.40 -4.30 -18.58
N ARG A 79 -1.00 -4.74 -19.78
CA ARG A 79 0.13 -4.14 -20.53
C ARG A 79 0.00 -2.62 -20.67
N ARG A 80 -1.20 -2.14 -21.03
CA ARG A 80 -1.51 -0.69 -21.16
C ARG A 80 -1.33 0.08 -19.85
N GLU A 81 -1.66 -0.54 -18.71
CA GLU A 81 -1.45 0.08 -17.40
C GLU A 81 0.03 0.15 -17.08
N ILE A 82 0.80 -0.90 -17.37
CA ILE A 82 2.26 -0.91 -17.15
C ILE A 82 2.94 0.17 -17.98
N ASP A 83 2.57 0.34 -19.26
CA ASP A 83 3.12 1.38 -20.12
C ASP A 83 2.79 2.79 -19.61
N LYS A 84 1.55 2.99 -19.13
CA LYS A 84 1.12 4.25 -18.50
C LYS A 84 1.93 4.55 -17.25
N LEU A 85 2.13 3.55 -16.38
CA LEU A 85 2.91 3.68 -15.16
C LEU A 85 4.38 3.97 -15.48
N ALA A 86 4.97 3.28 -16.46
CA ALA A 86 6.34 3.50 -16.91
C ALA A 86 6.56 4.95 -17.35
N GLY A 87 5.65 5.51 -18.17
CA GLY A 87 5.74 6.91 -18.61
C GLY A 87 5.59 7.91 -17.46
N ARG A 88 4.65 7.66 -16.53
CA ARG A 88 4.40 8.55 -15.39
C ARG A 88 5.49 8.51 -14.32
N THR A 89 6.10 7.36 -14.08
CA THR A 89 7.19 7.21 -13.09
C THR A 89 8.49 7.88 -13.56
N GLN A 90 8.65 8.16 -14.86
CA GLN A 90 9.77 8.96 -15.35
C GLN A 90 9.63 10.46 -15.03
N GLU A 91 8.42 10.95 -14.73
CA GLU A 91 8.21 12.33 -14.29
C GLU A 91 8.90 12.57 -12.94
N LYS A 92 9.65 13.67 -12.84
CA LYS A 92 10.35 14.02 -11.59
C LYS A 92 9.35 14.18 -10.43
N GLY A 93 9.64 13.49 -9.32
CA GLY A 93 8.87 13.60 -8.08
C GLY A 93 7.59 12.76 -8.02
N VAL A 94 7.35 11.90 -9.02
CA VAL A 94 6.27 10.91 -9.00
C VAL A 94 6.82 9.55 -8.62
N THR A 95 6.21 8.92 -7.61
CA THR A 95 6.57 7.57 -7.15
C THR A 95 5.34 6.67 -7.16
N LEU A 96 5.57 5.37 -7.24
CA LEU A 96 4.51 4.38 -7.09
C LEU A 96 4.56 3.80 -5.68
N ILE A 97 3.45 3.94 -4.94
CA ILE A 97 3.37 3.47 -3.56
C ILE A 97 2.24 2.45 -3.39
N PRO A 98 2.44 1.39 -2.60
CA PRO A 98 1.39 0.47 -2.22
C PRO A 98 0.49 1.12 -1.16
N LEU A 99 -0.82 1.12 -1.42
CA LEU A 99 -1.83 1.65 -0.51
C LEU A 99 -2.38 0.56 0.40
N ARG A 100 -2.80 -0.58 -0.17
CA ARG A 100 -3.43 -1.65 0.60
C ARG A 100 -3.28 -3.01 -0.05
N LEU A 101 -3.23 -4.02 0.80
CA LEU A 101 -3.42 -5.42 0.45
C LEU A 101 -4.78 -5.87 0.96
N TYR A 102 -5.58 -6.48 0.09
CA TYR A 102 -6.89 -7.03 0.42
C TYR A 102 -7.17 -8.31 -0.35
N VAL A 103 -8.09 -9.11 0.18
CA VAL A 103 -8.56 -10.34 -0.48
C VAL A 103 -9.82 -10.02 -1.28
N LYS A 104 -9.85 -10.45 -2.55
CA LYS A 104 -11.00 -10.35 -3.46
C LYS A 104 -11.09 -11.64 -4.25
N ASN A 105 -12.24 -12.30 -4.22
CA ASN A 105 -12.48 -13.59 -4.89
C ASN A 105 -11.37 -14.63 -4.56
N ASN A 106 -11.03 -14.74 -3.27
CA ASN A 106 -9.97 -15.63 -2.74
C ASN A 106 -8.53 -15.32 -3.20
N LEU A 107 -8.33 -14.29 -4.02
CA LEU A 107 -7.03 -13.80 -4.47
C LEU A 107 -6.62 -12.56 -3.66
N ILE A 108 -5.31 -12.43 -3.40
CA ILE A 108 -4.76 -11.23 -2.77
C ILE A 108 -4.46 -10.20 -3.86
N LYS A 109 -4.98 -8.99 -3.66
CA LYS A 109 -4.80 -7.84 -4.54
C LYS A 109 -3.98 -6.77 -3.84
N CYS A 110 -3.10 -6.10 -4.59
CA CYS A 110 -2.43 -4.88 -4.17
C CYS A 110 -3.09 -3.69 -4.86
N GLU A 111 -3.51 -2.70 -4.09
CA GLU A 111 -3.79 -1.38 -4.65
C GLU A 111 -2.51 -0.56 -4.60
N ILE A 112 -2.03 -0.12 -5.76
CA ILE A 112 -0.90 0.80 -5.90
C ILE A 112 -1.42 2.16 -6.36
N ALA A 113 -0.67 3.22 -6.08
CA ALA A 113 -1.01 4.55 -6.54
C ALA A 113 0.19 5.32 -7.05
N LEU A 114 -0.04 6.11 -8.09
CA LEU A 114 0.85 7.20 -8.47
C LEU A 114 0.73 8.29 -7.41
N ALA A 115 1.86 8.70 -6.86
CA ALA A 115 1.90 9.60 -5.74
C ALA A 115 2.99 10.64 -5.89
N LYS A 116 2.74 11.85 -5.41
CA LYS A 116 3.73 12.93 -5.29
C LYS A 116 3.98 13.23 -3.82
N GLY A 117 5.23 13.45 -3.44
CA GLY A 117 5.56 13.83 -2.06
C GLY A 117 4.87 15.13 -1.65
N LYS A 118 4.26 15.16 -0.45
CA LYS A 118 3.69 16.37 0.13
C LYS A 118 4.79 17.28 0.65
N THR A 119 4.62 18.60 0.53
CA THR A 119 5.51 19.55 1.20
C THR A 119 5.32 19.48 2.72
N LEU A 120 6.29 19.99 3.50
CA LEU A 120 6.17 20.04 4.96
C LEU A 120 4.95 20.84 5.44
N TRP A 121 4.56 21.86 4.68
CA TRP A 121 3.38 22.66 4.97
C TRP A 121 2.09 21.83 4.79
N ASP A 122 1.96 21.11 3.67
CA ASP A 122 0.81 20.23 3.39
C ASP A 122 0.69 19.09 4.41
N GLN A 123 1.82 18.57 4.89
CA GLN A 123 1.85 17.54 5.92
C GLN A 123 1.29 18.05 7.26
N ARG A 124 1.68 19.27 7.67
CA ARG A 124 1.16 19.91 8.88
C ARG A 124 -0.34 20.17 8.78
N GLU A 125 -0.82 20.64 7.64
CA GLU A 125 -2.25 20.84 7.40
C GLU A 125 -3.02 19.51 7.48
N THR A 126 -2.49 18.45 6.85
CA THR A 126 -3.07 17.10 6.92
C THR A 126 -3.19 16.60 8.36
N ILE A 127 -2.19 16.87 9.21
CA ILE A 127 -2.22 16.51 10.64
C ILE A 127 -3.30 17.31 11.36
N ARG A 128 -3.31 18.64 11.22
CA ARG A 128 -4.30 19.51 11.88
C ARG A 128 -5.72 19.10 11.53
N ARG A 129 -6.00 18.89 10.25
CA ARG A 129 -7.33 18.47 9.78
C ARG A 129 -7.75 17.13 10.39
N ARG A 130 -6.84 16.15 10.43
CA ARG A 130 -7.12 14.84 11.06
C ARG A 130 -7.39 14.95 12.56
N THR A 131 -6.70 15.85 13.26
CA THR A 131 -6.93 16.07 14.70
C THR A 131 -8.32 16.68 14.92
N VAL A 132 -8.64 17.76 14.20
CA VAL A 132 -9.95 18.44 14.27
C VAL A 132 -11.09 17.47 13.93
N ASP A 133 -10.96 16.70 12.85
CA ASP A 133 -11.97 15.71 12.46
C ASP A 133 -12.18 14.63 13.53
N ARG A 134 -11.10 14.22 14.23
CA ARG A 134 -11.18 13.21 15.29
C ARG A 134 -11.85 13.76 16.54
N GLU A 135 -11.52 14.98 16.94
CA GLU A 135 -12.15 15.67 18.09
C GLU A 135 -13.65 15.85 17.85
N ALA A 136 -14.04 16.38 16.68
CA ALA A 136 -15.44 16.53 16.31
C ALA A 136 -16.20 15.18 16.31
N GLN A 137 -15.58 14.10 15.84
CA GLN A 137 -16.17 12.75 15.88
C GLN A 137 -16.32 12.22 17.31
N GLN A 138 -15.40 12.55 18.21
CA GLN A 138 -15.50 12.17 19.62
C GLN A 138 -16.66 12.91 20.30
N ASP A 139 -16.77 14.22 20.11
CA ASP A 139 -17.84 15.04 20.68
C ASP A 139 -19.23 14.55 20.25
N ILE A 140 -19.41 14.26 18.95
CA ILE A 140 -20.67 13.72 18.42
C ILE A 140 -21.02 12.39 19.09
N ARG A 141 -20.03 11.51 19.31
CA ARG A 141 -20.27 10.20 19.96
C ARG A 141 -20.62 10.36 21.44
N GLU A 142 -19.96 11.28 22.14
CA GLU A 142 -20.28 11.56 23.55
C GLU A 142 -21.69 12.14 23.71
N HIS A 143 -22.08 13.07 22.84
CA HIS A 143 -23.44 13.61 22.84
C HIS A 143 -24.50 12.55 22.56
N ARG A 144 -24.26 11.63 21.61
CA ARG A 144 -25.16 10.50 21.33
C ARG A 144 -25.28 9.50 22.47
N ARG A 145 -24.27 9.39 23.34
CA ARG A 145 -24.26 8.44 24.47
C ARG A 145 -24.94 9.00 25.72
N LYS A 146 -25.11 10.32 25.79
CA LYS A 146 -25.78 11.04 26.89
C LYS A 146 -27.28 11.27 26.66
N GLN A 147 -27.79 11.04 25.44
CA GLN A 147 -29.21 10.93 25.12
C GLN A 147 -29.69 9.50 25.28
#